data_AF-A0A970RYG6-F1
#
_entry.id   AF-A0A970RYG6-F1
#
_cell.length_a   1.000
_cell.length_b   1.000
_cell.length_c   1.000
_cell.angle_alpha   90.00
_cell.angle_beta   90.00
_cell.angle_gamma   90.00
#
_symmetry.space_group_name_H-M   'P 1'
#
loop_
_entity.id
_entity.type
_entity.pdbx_description
1 polymer ?
#
loop_
_entity_poly.entity_id
_entity_poly.type
_entity_poly.pdbx_seq_one_letter_code
_entity_poly.pdbx_strand_id
1 'polypeptide(L)'
;MGRSLKIAAFMAVIFISVFMLSLSAPAFAEGLTVNFYLDREDPAPFASVEITDGSLTVPEAIPEREGYTFDGWSDGFARYYPSQTYTVSEGLNLYAVWKGEEVIYERKPLLNKAEKTALYASLGVLGVILLFCFYWFGIKENGVKDLGRAIKKLFTKKPEGGGDQNT
;
A
#
# COMPACT_ATOMS: atom_id res chain seq x y z
N MET A 1 30.85 -37.13 -72.18
CA MET A 1 31.15 -36.64 -70.82
C MET A 1 30.76 -35.17 -70.55
N GLY A 2 30.37 -34.35 -71.55
CA GLY A 2 30.20 -32.90 -71.36
C GLY A 2 28.78 -32.32 -71.21
N ARG A 3 27.70 -33.10 -71.41
CA ARG A 3 26.31 -32.58 -71.30
C ARG A 3 25.72 -32.74 -69.90
N SER A 4 25.97 -33.87 -69.23
CA SER A 4 25.55 -34.12 -67.85
C SER A 4 26.22 -33.18 -66.85
N LEU A 5 27.50 -32.88 -67.04
CA LEU A 5 28.28 -31.99 -66.17
C LEU A 5 27.81 -30.53 -66.25
N LYS A 6 27.36 -30.07 -67.43
CA LYS A 6 26.80 -28.72 -67.61
C LYS A 6 25.43 -28.56 -66.96
N ILE A 7 24.59 -29.60 -67.02
CA ILE A 7 23.28 -29.62 -66.36
C ILE A 7 23.46 -29.66 -64.84
N ALA A 8 24.38 -30.50 -64.34
CA ALA A 8 24.71 -30.54 -62.92
C ALA A 8 25.26 -29.20 -62.40
N ALA A 9 26.14 -28.55 -63.17
CA ALA A 9 26.66 -27.22 -62.83
C ALA A 9 25.55 -26.15 -62.82
N PHE A 10 24.63 -26.17 -63.79
CA PHE A 10 23.52 -25.22 -63.85
C PHE A 10 22.53 -25.42 -62.70
N MET A 11 22.21 -26.67 -62.35
CA MET A 11 21.36 -27.02 -61.22
C MET A 11 22.01 -26.64 -59.88
N ALA A 12 23.34 -26.82 -59.75
CA ALA A 12 24.08 -26.41 -58.55
C ALA A 12 24.09 -24.89 -58.37
N VAL A 13 24.26 -24.12 -59.44
CA VAL A 13 24.20 -22.64 -59.39
C VAL A 13 22.80 -22.15 -59.01
N ILE A 14 21.75 -22.77 -59.56
CA ILE A 14 20.37 -22.45 -59.18
C ILE A 14 20.14 -22.80 -57.71
N PHE A 15 20.55 -23.98 -57.26
CA PHE A 15 20.36 -24.40 -55.87
C PHE A 15 21.13 -23.50 -54.89
N ILE A 16 22.37 -23.12 -55.20
CA ILE A 16 23.16 -22.18 -54.39
C ILE A 16 22.51 -20.78 -54.40
N SER A 17 22.00 -20.32 -55.54
CA SER A 17 21.33 -19.02 -55.63
C SER A 17 20.02 -18.97 -54.84
N VAL A 18 19.21 -20.04 -54.89
CA VAL A 18 17.95 -20.17 -54.15
C VAL A 18 18.23 -20.35 -52.65
N PHE A 19 19.26 -21.11 -52.29
CA PHE A 19 19.70 -21.28 -50.91
C PHE A 19 20.23 -19.97 -50.31
N MET A 20 21.00 -19.18 -51.08
CA MET A 20 21.50 -17.86 -50.67
C MET A 20 20.40 -16.80 -50.59
N LEU A 21 19.37 -16.87 -51.44
CA LEU A 21 18.15 -16.05 -51.26
C LEU A 21 17.34 -16.49 -50.04
N SER A 22 17.36 -17.78 -49.66
CA SER A 22 16.70 -18.28 -48.46
C SER A 22 17.47 -18.01 -47.15
N LEU A 23 18.79 -17.83 -47.23
CA LEU A 23 19.67 -17.55 -46.08
C LEU A 23 19.70 -16.07 -45.68
N SER A 24 18.86 -15.26 -46.33
CA SER A 24 18.52 -13.90 -45.89
C SER A 24 17.11 -13.90 -45.30
N ALA A 25 16.82 -14.81 -44.37
CA ALA A 25 15.82 -14.46 -43.36
C ALA A 25 16.39 -13.21 -42.64
N PRO A 26 15.66 -12.10 -42.52
CA PRO A 26 16.10 -11.06 -41.60
C PRO A 26 16.34 -11.77 -40.27
N ALA A 27 17.51 -11.58 -39.66
CA ALA A 27 17.71 -12.00 -38.29
C ALA A 27 16.52 -11.43 -37.53
N PHE A 28 15.59 -12.30 -37.13
CA PHE A 28 14.42 -11.89 -36.39
C PHE A 28 15.02 -11.38 -35.09
N ALA A 29 15.16 -10.05 -34.96
CA ALA A 29 15.49 -9.46 -33.69
C ALA A 29 14.37 -9.94 -32.78
N GLU A 30 14.68 -10.85 -31.85
CA GLU A 30 13.72 -11.33 -30.88
C GLU A 30 13.22 -10.08 -30.16
N GLY A 31 11.98 -9.66 -30.47
CA GLY A 31 11.39 -8.48 -29.87
C GLY A 31 11.31 -8.72 -28.36
N LEU A 32 11.86 -7.80 -27.58
CA LEU A 32 11.76 -7.84 -26.12
C LEU A 32 10.37 -7.34 -25.75
N THR A 33 9.65 -8.09 -24.92
CA THR A 33 8.35 -7.65 -24.40
C THR A 33 8.51 -7.14 -22.98
N VAL A 34 8.06 -5.90 -22.73
CA VAL A 34 7.94 -5.34 -21.38
C VAL A 34 6.48 -5.25 -21.01
N ASN A 35 6.10 -5.88 -19.89
CA ASN A 35 4.74 -5.95 -19.40
C ASN A 35 4.58 -5.08 -18.15
N PHE A 36 3.47 -4.36 -18.07
CA PHE A 36 3.13 -3.46 -16.96
C PHE A 36 1.92 -4.01 -16.22
N TYR A 37 2.05 -4.32 -14.92
CA TYR A 37 1.01 -4.91 -14.07
C TYR A 37 0.62 -3.97 -12.93
N LEU A 38 -0.67 -3.84 -12.61
CA LEU A 38 -1.12 -2.95 -11.53
C LEU A 38 -0.86 -3.56 -10.15
N ASP A 39 -0.91 -4.89 -10.06
CA ASP A 39 -0.53 -5.69 -8.90
C ASP A 39 0.21 -6.97 -9.30
N ARG A 40 0.88 -7.62 -8.33
CA ARG A 40 1.67 -8.84 -8.58
C ARG A 40 0.82 -10.06 -8.87
N GLU A 41 -0.40 -10.09 -8.34
CA GLU A 41 -1.34 -11.18 -8.51
C GLU A 41 -2.21 -11.03 -9.77
N ASP A 42 -2.05 -9.95 -10.52
CA ASP A 42 -2.86 -9.70 -11.72
C ASP A 42 -2.62 -10.77 -12.79
N PRO A 43 -3.70 -11.39 -13.33
CA PRO A 43 -3.56 -12.47 -14.31
C PRO A 43 -3.17 -11.98 -15.71
N ALA A 44 -3.22 -10.66 -15.96
CA ALA A 44 -2.92 -10.04 -17.24
C ALA A 44 -2.28 -8.66 -17.05
N PRO A 45 -1.39 -8.24 -17.96
CA PRO A 45 -0.80 -6.91 -17.90
C PRO A 45 -1.84 -5.83 -18.23
N PHE A 46 -1.72 -4.69 -17.57
CA PHE A 46 -2.42 -3.46 -17.89
C PHE A 46 -1.99 -2.92 -19.27
N ALA A 47 -0.70 -3.01 -19.56
CA ALA A 47 -0.13 -2.62 -20.84
C ALA A 47 1.09 -3.48 -21.17
N SER A 48 1.39 -3.65 -22.45
CA SER A 48 2.59 -4.32 -22.93
C SER A 48 3.23 -3.50 -24.05
N VAL A 49 4.55 -3.44 -24.07
CA VAL A 49 5.35 -2.75 -25.08
C VAL A 49 6.35 -3.74 -25.67
N GLU A 50 6.33 -3.87 -27.00
CA GLU A 50 7.34 -4.62 -27.74
C GLU A 50 8.48 -3.69 -28.17
N ILE A 51 9.71 -4.12 -27.93
CA ILE A 51 10.93 -3.34 -28.13
C ILE A 51 11.85 -4.10 -29.07
N THR A 52 12.23 -3.46 -30.16
CA THR A 52 13.11 -4.05 -31.19
C THR A 52 14.52 -3.46 -31.20
N ASP A 53 14.74 -2.32 -30.54
CA ASP A 53 16.00 -1.56 -30.54
C ASP A 53 16.65 -1.45 -29.15
N GLY A 54 16.11 -2.16 -28.15
CA GLY A 54 16.54 -2.10 -26.75
C GLY A 54 16.15 -0.80 -26.02
N SER A 55 15.33 0.07 -26.62
CA SER A 55 14.87 1.31 -26.02
C SER A 55 13.42 1.20 -25.53
N LEU A 56 13.23 1.15 -24.21
CA LEU A 56 11.91 1.19 -23.59
C LEU A 56 11.49 2.64 -23.35
N THR A 57 10.41 3.09 -23.99
CA THR A 57 9.71 4.31 -23.55
C THR A 57 8.51 3.90 -22.70
N VAL A 58 8.52 4.33 -21.43
CA VAL A 58 7.45 3.98 -20.49
C VAL A 58 6.17 4.72 -20.87
N PRO A 59 5.02 4.01 -20.97
CA PRO A 59 3.73 4.65 -21.29
C PRO A 59 3.41 5.83 -20.38
N GLU A 60 2.85 6.89 -20.96
CA GLU A 60 2.38 8.07 -20.21
C GLU A 60 1.11 7.78 -19.40
N ALA A 61 0.35 6.74 -19.75
CA ALA A 61 -0.86 6.36 -19.05
C ALA A 61 -0.55 6.02 -17.58
N ILE A 62 -0.98 6.91 -16.68
CA ILE A 62 -0.86 6.72 -15.23
C ILE A 62 -2.11 5.99 -14.76
N PRO A 63 -1.99 4.79 -14.19
CA PRO A 63 -3.14 4.09 -13.63
C PRO A 63 -3.67 4.79 -12.38
N GLU A 64 -4.98 4.74 -12.17
CA GLU A 64 -5.64 5.29 -10.98
C GLU A 64 -5.99 4.18 -9.98
N ARG A 65 -5.75 4.42 -8.69
CA ARG A 65 -6.12 3.53 -7.59
C ARG A 65 -6.69 4.36 -6.44
N GLU A 66 -7.91 4.07 -6.02
CA GLU A 66 -8.63 4.84 -4.99
C GLU A 66 -7.85 4.89 -3.67
N GLY A 67 -7.58 6.10 -3.16
CA GLY A 67 -6.82 6.32 -1.92
C GLY A 67 -5.29 6.16 -2.04
N TYR A 68 -4.78 6.00 -3.27
CA TYR A 68 -3.35 5.88 -3.53
C TYR A 68 -2.91 6.83 -4.65
N THR A 69 -1.69 7.36 -4.52
CA THR A 69 -0.97 8.07 -5.57
C THR A 69 0.00 7.13 -6.27
N PHE A 70 -0.03 7.09 -7.59
CA PHE A 70 0.93 6.34 -8.39
C PHE A 70 2.34 6.93 -8.24
N ASP A 71 3.32 6.09 -7.94
CA ASP A 71 4.70 6.50 -7.63
C ASP A 71 5.73 5.89 -8.60
N GLY A 72 5.27 5.37 -9.76
CA GLY A 72 6.11 4.77 -10.80
C GLY A 72 5.99 3.25 -10.90
N TRP A 73 6.74 2.67 -11.83
CA TRP A 73 6.80 1.23 -12.10
C TRP A 73 8.11 0.64 -11.56
N SER A 74 8.12 -0.62 -11.15
CA SER A 74 9.32 -1.29 -10.64
C SER A 74 9.37 -2.78 -10.98
N ASP A 75 10.56 -3.27 -11.30
CA ASP A 75 10.88 -4.71 -11.39
C ASP A 75 11.26 -5.32 -10.01
N GLY A 76 11.24 -4.51 -8.95
CA GLY A 76 11.69 -4.88 -7.60
C GLY A 76 13.12 -4.42 -7.27
N PHE A 77 13.90 -3.98 -8.26
CA PHE A 77 15.28 -3.48 -8.08
C PHE A 77 15.40 -2.02 -8.51
N ALA A 78 14.91 -1.70 -9.70
CA ALA A 78 14.95 -0.38 -10.31
C ALA A 78 13.55 0.25 -10.37
N ARG A 79 13.51 1.54 -10.69
CA ARG A 79 12.28 2.32 -10.81
C ARG A 79 12.21 3.04 -12.14
N TYR A 80 11.05 2.91 -12.78
CA TYR A 80 10.78 3.39 -14.13
C TYR A 80 9.63 4.37 -14.07
N TYR A 81 9.85 5.60 -14.54
CA TYR A 81 8.85 6.67 -14.49
C TYR A 81 8.14 6.84 -15.85
N PRO A 82 6.86 7.24 -15.87
CA PRO A 82 6.13 7.54 -17.10
C PRO A 82 6.87 8.54 -18.00
N SER A 83 6.75 8.36 -19.32
CA SER A 83 7.34 9.25 -20.33
C SER A 83 8.87 9.38 -20.26
N GLN A 84 9.54 8.45 -19.58
CA GLN A 84 11.00 8.33 -19.57
C GLN A 84 11.44 7.16 -20.45
N THR A 85 12.64 7.28 -21.01
CA THR A 85 13.24 6.25 -21.85
C THR A 85 14.38 5.56 -21.11
N TYR A 86 14.39 4.23 -21.14
CA TYR A 86 15.40 3.38 -20.51
C TYR A 86 15.95 2.37 -21.51
N THR A 87 17.21 1.99 -21.35
CA THR A 87 17.79 0.88 -22.11
C THR A 87 17.48 -0.43 -21.40
N VAL A 88 16.88 -1.37 -22.12
CA VAL A 88 16.56 -2.71 -21.62
C VAL A 88 17.20 -3.75 -22.54
N SER A 89 17.83 -4.75 -21.93
CA SER A 89 18.53 -5.83 -22.65
C SER A 89 17.75 -7.14 -22.69
N GLU A 90 16.66 -7.24 -21.91
CA GLU A 90 15.80 -8.41 -21.81
C GLU A 90 14.33 -8.00 -21.59
N GLY A 91 13.41 -8.94 -21.76
CA GLY A 91 11.99 -8.72 -21.46
C GLY A 91 11.76 -8.59 -19.95
N LEU A 92 10.94 -7.64 -19.53
CA LEU A 92 10.75 -7.28 -18.12
C LEU A 92 9.27 -7.24 -17.74
N ASN A 93 8.97 -7.65 -16.51
CA ASN A 93 7.67 -7.42 -15.89
C ASN A 93 7.81 -6.32 -14.85
N LEU A 94 7.13 -5.20 -15.08
CA LEU A 94 7.11 -4.04 -14.22
C LEU A 94 5.78 -3.96 -13.47
N TYR A 95 5.85 -3.68 -12.17
CA TYR A 95 4.69 -3.59 -11.29
C TYR A 95 4.49 -2.15 -10.81
N ALA A 96 3.25 -1.70 -10.78
CA ALA A 96 2.89 -0.37 -10.29
C ALA A 96 3.22 -0.26 -8.80
N VAL A 97 3.83 0.85 -8.42
CA VAL A 97 4.12 1.17 -7.03
C VAL A 97 3.23 2.32 -6.59
N TRP A 98 2.61 2.14 -5.43
CA TRP A 98 1.56 3.01 -4.91
C TRP A 98 1.99 3.62 -3.58
N LYS A 99 1.81 4.94 -3.43
CA LYS A 99 1.91 5.66 -2.15
C LYS A 99 0.51 5.89 -1.60
N GLY A 100 0.23 5.43 -0.39
CA GLY A 100 -1.06 5.73 0.27
C GLY A 100 -1.19 7.23 0.53
N GLU A 101 -2.38 7.78 0.30
CA GLU A 101 -2.68 9.16 0.68
C GLU A 101 -2.87 9.22 2.21
N GLU A 102 -2.10 10.06 2.91
CA GLU A 102 -2.32 10.29 4.34
C GLU A 102 -3.65 11.04 4.51
N VAL A 103 -4.71 10.30 4.87
CA VAL A 103 -5.95 10.94 5.32
C VAL A 103 -5.66 11.60 6.67
N ILE A 104 -5.40 12.92 6.63
CA ILE A 104 -5.30 13.73 7.84
C ILE A 104 -6.71 13.80 8.43
N TYR A 105 -7.02 12.87 9.32
CA TYR A 105 -8.16 13.05 10.21
C TYR A 105 -7.86 14.27 11.08
N GLU A 106 -8.54 15.39 10.83
CA GLU A 106 -8.64 16.44 11.83
C GLU A 106 -9.25 15.79 13.08
N ARG A 107 -8.40 15.40 14.03
CA ARG A 107 -8.86 15.05 15.37
C ARG A 107 -9.43 16.32 15.97
N LYS A 108 -10.74 16.53 15.79
CA LYS A 108 -11.50 17.50 16.55
C LYS A 108 -11.26 17.12 18.02
N PRO A 109 -10.51 17.93 18.79
CA PRO A 109 -10.24 17.58 20.18
C PRO A 109 -11.60 17.40 20.86
N LEU A 110 -11.79 16.28 21.57
CA LEU A 110 -13.07 15.95 22.24
C LEU A 110 -13.57 17.06 23.15
N LEU A 111 -12.67 17.98 23.52
CA LEU A 111 -12.95 19.11 24.38
C LEU A 111 -12.16 20.32 23.90
N ASN A 112 -12.83 21.45 23.71
CA ASN A 112 -12.16 22.69 23.31
C ASN A 112 -11.41 23.33 24.50
N LYS A 113 -10.57 24.34 24.23
CA LYS A 113 -9.76 25.01 25.26
C LYS A 113 -10.62 25.54 26.40
N ALA A 114 -11.78 26.13 26.11
CA ALA A 114 -12.67 26.71 27.11
C ALA A 114 -13.34 25.62 27.97
N GLU A 115 -13.80 24.53 27.37
CA GLU A 115 -14.40 23.39 28.07
C GLU A 115 -13.37 22.65 28.94
N LYS A 116 -12.11 22.53 28.47
CA LYS A 116 -11.01 21.97 29.25
C LYS A 116 -10.69 22.85 30.47
N THR A 117 -10.70 24.16 30.30
CA THR A 117 -10.55 25.12 31.41
C THR A 117 -11.73 25.05 32.38
N ALA A 118 -12.96 24.87 31.89
CA ALA A 118 -14.15 24.74 32.73
C ALA A 118 -14.12 23.46 33.60
N LEU A 119 -13.62 22.33 33.08
CA LEU A 119 -13.39 21.12 33.86
C LEU A 119 -12.32 21.30 34.94
N TYR A 120 -11.19 21.94 34.62
CA TYR A 120 -10.16 22.18 35.63
C TYR A 120 -10.58 23.23 36.66
N ALA A 121 -11.37 24.22 36.26
CA ALA A 121 -11.95 25.18 37.20
C ALA A 121 -12.91 24.47 38.16
N SER A 122 -13.79 23.58 37.69
CA SER A 122 -14.72 22.86 38.56
C SER A 122 -14.01 21.82 39.45
N LEU A 123 -13.07 21.05 38.91
CA LEU A 123 -12.27 20.09 39.67
C LEU A 123 -11.30 20.78 40.65
N GLY A 124 -10.71 21.90 40.25
CA GLY A 124 -9.81 22.71 41.09
C GLY A 124 -10.56 23.36 42.24
N VAL A 125 -11.76 23.90 41.99
CA VAL A 125 -12.63 24.45 43.05
C VAL A 125 -13.06 23.35 44.01
N LEU A 126 -13.44 22.16 43.52
CA LEU A 126 -13.70 20.98 44.36
C LEU A 126 -12.47 20.58 45.20
N GLY A 127 -11.28 20.55 44.61
CA GLY A 127 -10.04 20.23 45.31
C GLY A 127 -9.68 21.24 46.40
N VAL A 128 -9.88 22.53 46.14
CA VAL A 128 -9.67 23.60 47.12
C VAL A 128 -10.73 23.57 48.21
N ILE A 129 -12.01 23.32 47.88
CA ILE A 129 -13.09 23.12 48.85
C ILE A 129 -12.79 21.90 49.72
N LEU A 130 -12.32 20.79 49.15
CA LEU A 130 -11.92 19.60 49.90
C LEU A 130 -10.74 19.89 50.83
N LEU A 131 -9.68 20.54 50.34
CA LEU A 131 -8.54 20.95 51.17
C LEU A 131 -8.94 21.91 52.28
N PHE A 132 -9.86 22.84 52.00
CA PHE A 132 -10.40 23.77 52.98
C PHE A 132 -11.31 23.06 54.00
N CYS A 133 -12.13 22.09 53.58
CA CYS A 133 -12.89 21.22 54.47
C CYS A 133 -11.95 20.38 55.36
N PHE A 134 -10.83 19.90 54.82
CA PHE A 134 -9.81 19.21 55.60
C PHE A 134 -9.11 20.13 56.59
N TYR A 135 -8.81 21.38 56.20
CA TYR A 135 -8.11 22.35 57.04
C TYR A 135 -9.01 22.94 58.13
N TRP A 136 -10.26 23.31 57.78
CA TRP A 136 -11.18 23.98 58.69
C TRP A 136 -12.03 23.02 59.52
N PHE A 137 -12.39 21.88 58.92
CA PHE A 137 -13.23 20.89 59.59
C PHE A 137 -12.44 19.72 60.15
N GLY A 138 -11.13 19.64 59.87
CA GLY A 138 -10.20 18.68 60.46
C GLY A 138 -10.86 17.32 60.62
N ILE A 139 -11.24 16.68 59.49
CA ILE A 139 -12.02 15.44 59.51
C ILE A 139 -11.34 14.51 60.51
N LYS A 140 -11.95 14.35 61.70
CA LYS A 140 -11.40 13.47 62.75
C LYS A 140 -11.13 12.14 62.06
N GLU A 141 -9.95 11.55 62.26
CA GLU A 141 -9.53 10.32 61.56
C GLU A 141 -10.61 9.22 61.55
N ASN A 142 -11.48 9.22 62.56
CA ASN A 142 -12.63 8.33 62.69
C ASN A 142 -13.66 8.47 61.56
N GLY A 143 -13.94 9.68 61.06
CA GLY A 143 -14.86 9.92 59.94
C GLY A 143 -14.35 9.38 58.60
N VAL A 144 -13.03 9.43 58.37
CA VAL A 144 -12.39 8.83 57.19
C VAL A 144 -12.45 7.30 57.25
N LYS A 145 -12.24 6.72 58.45
CA LYS A 145 -12.35 5.28 58.69
C LYS A 145 -13.79 4.79 58.49
N ASP A 146 -14.79 5.56 58.90
CA ASP A 146 -16.21 5.23 58.70
C ASP A 146 -16.63 5.35 57.23
N LEU A 147 -16.13 6.37 56.51
CA LEU A 147 -16.34 6.50 55.07
C LEU A 147 -15.71 5.34 54.29
N GLY A 148 -14.48 4.94 54.65
CA GLY A 148 -13.81 3.77 54.07
C GLY A 148 -14.61 2.48 54.30
N ARG A 149 -15.22 2.31 55.49
CA ARG A 149 -16.09 1.16 55.80
C ARG A 149 -17.38 1.18 54.98
N ALA A 150 -17.96 2.35 54.73
CA ALA A 150 -19.17 2.52 53.92
C ALA A 150 -18.91 2.25 52.43
N ILE A 151 -17.80 2.77 51.88
CA ILE A 151 -17.38 2.51 50.51
C ILE A 151 -17.11 1.01 50.33
N LYS A 152 -16.40 0.37 51.26
CA LYS A 152 -16.17 -1.08 51.22
C LYS A 152 -17.48 -1.87 51.20
N LYS A 153 -18.49 -1.47 51.98
CA LYS A 153 -19.83 -2.10 51.96
C LYS A 153 -20.54 -1.96 50.62
N LEU A 154 -20.41 -0.81 49.94
CA LEU A 154 -21.00 -0.59 48.62
C LEU A 154 -20.37 -1.52 47.56
N PHE A 155 -19.07 -1.79 47.65
CA PHE A 155 -18.38 -2.67 46.71
C PHE A 155 -18.41 -4.16 47.08
N THR A 156 -18.67 -4.50 48.34
CA THR A 156 -18.86 -5.90 48.77
C THR A 156 -20.32 -6.35 48.68
N LYS A 157 -21.28 -5.43 48.45
CA LYS A 157 -22.66 -5.81 48.21
C LYS A 157 -22.74 -6.38 46.79
N LYS A 158 -22.54 -7.70 46.72
CA LYS A 158 -22.88 -8.54 45.57
C LYS A 158 -24.28 -8.15 45.06
N PRO A 159 -24.52 -8.04 43.75
CA PRO A 159 -25.88 -7.89 43.23
C PRO A 159 -26.65 -9.15 43.64
N GLU A 160 -27.43 -9.06 44.72
CA GLU A 160 -28.42 -10.09 45.04
C GLU A 160 -29.46 -10.03 43.92
N GLY A 161 -29.47 -11.11 43.14
CA GLY A 161 -30.34 -11.28 42.00
C GLY A 161 -31.80 -11.15 42.39
N GLY A 162 -32.59 -10.67 41.44
CA GLY A 162 -34.04 -10.79 41.49
C GLY A 162 -34.42 -12.24 41.68
N GLY A 163 -34.98 -12.54 42.85
CA GLY A 163 -35.87 -13.65 43.04
C GLY A 163 -37.28 -13.13 42.85
N ASP A 164 -37.81 -13.26 41.64
CA ASP A 164 -39.21 -13.06 41.36
C ASP A 164 -40.03 -14.04 42.20
N GLN A 165 -40.96 -13.50 42.99
CA GLN A 165 -42.07 -14.25 43.52
C GLN A 165 -43.03 -14.54 42.37
N ASN A 166 -43.16 -15.80 41.95
CA ASN A 166 -44.43 -16.30 41.49
C ASN A 166 -44.54 -17.83 41.57
N THR A 167 -45.68 -18.26 42.10
CA THR A 167 -46.23 -19.63 42.28
C THR A 167 -45.57 -20.57 43.28
#